data_AF-T0ZHB9-F1
#
_entry.id   AF-T0ZHB9-F1
#
_cell.length_a   1.000
_cell.length_b   1.000
_cell.length_c   1.000
_cell.angle_alpha   90.00
_cell.angle_beta   90.00
_cell.angle_gamma   90.00
#
_symmetry.space_group_name_H-M   'P 1'
#
loop_
_entity.id
_entity.type
_entity.pdbx_description
1 polymer ?
#
loop_
_entity_poly.entity_id
_entity_poly.type
_entity_poly.pdbx_seq_one_letter_code
_entity_poly.pdbx_strand_id
1 'polypeptide(L)'
;MTRLSTVTKPSHALSLFDTLSRLSFIQAAKLLGPEGRRLITEGGKHEIDVATQVDFDRERFRLEVDSAIGLYPGFPKGNWHG
;
A
#
# COMPACT_ATOMS: atom_id res chain seq x y z
N MET A 1 -21.82 -31.96 13.47
CA MET A 1 -21.85 -30.55 13.94
C MET A 1 -20.43 -30.03 13.77
N THR A 2 -20.08 -29.07 12.91
CA THR A 2 -20.65 -27.73 12.62
C THR A 2 -20.22 -27.32 11.21
N ARG A 3 -21.10 -26.69 10.41
CA ARG A 3 -20.78 -26.23 9.06
C ARG A 3 -19.94 -24.94 9.18
N LEU A 4 -18.69 -24.94 8.72
CA LEU A 4 -17.93 -23.71 8.53
C LEU A 4 -18.64 -22.90 7.43
N SER A 5 -19.44 -21.92 7.81
CA SER A 5 -19.97 -20.94 6.87
C SER A 5 -18.83 -19.99 6.50
N THR A 6 -18.19 -20.23 5.36
CA THR A 6 -17.29 -19.26 4.71
C THR A 6 -18.14 -18.07 4.25
N VAL A 7 -18.45 -17.16 5.18
CA VAL A 7 -19.15 -15.92 4.85
C VAL A 7 -18.14 -15.00 4.17
N THR A 8 -18.06 -15.11 2.85
CA THR A 8 -17.28 -14.18 2.04
C THR A 8 -17.92 -12.80 2.17
N LYS A 9 -17.22 -11.83 2.79
CA LYS A 9 -17.70 -10.45 2.85
C LYS A 9 -17.96 -9.94 1.43
N PRO A 10 -19.10 -9.27 1.17
CA PRO A 10 -19.38 -8.73 -0.15
C PRO A 10 -18.38 -7.61 -0.49
N SER A 11 -18.06 -7.42 -1.77
CA SER A 11 -17.00 -6.51 -2.22
C SER A 11 -17.15 -5.06 -1.75
N HIS A 12 -18.40 -4.60 -1.54
CA HIS A 12 -18.70 -3.25 -1.04
C HIS A 12 -18.48 -3.07 0.47
N ALA A 13 -18.25 -4.17 1.20
CA ALA A 13 -18.01 -4.18 2.65
C ALA A 13 -16.55 -4.52 2.98
N LEU A 14 -15.65 -4.49 1.99
CA LEU A 14 -14.24 -4.73 2.19
C LEU A 14 -13.57 -3.49 2.75
N SER A 15 -12.84 -3.68 3.85
CA SER A 15 -11.91 -2.69 4.33
C SER A 15 -10.73 -2.52 3.37
N LEU A 16 -9.96 -1.44 3.54
CA LEU A 16 -8.70 -1.26 2.84
C LEU A 16 -7.78 -2.46 3.08
N PHE A 17 -7.69 -2.92 4.34
CA PHE A 17 -6.97 -4.14 4.71
C PHE A 17 -7.47 -5.38 3.94
N ASP A 18 -8.78 -5.64 3.95
CA ASP A 18 -9.36 -6.80 3.24
C ASP A 18 -9.06 -6.74 1.73
N THR A 19 -8.95 -5.54 1.17
CA THR A 19 -8.67 -5.33 -0.26
C THR A 19 -7.20 -5.56 -0.58
N LEU A 20 -6.29 -4.92 0.17
CA LEU A 20 -4.85 -5.00 -0.06
C LEU A 20 -4.30 -6.41 0.19
N SER A 21 -4.78 -7.09 1.23
CA SER A 21 -4.34 -8.47 1.58
C SER A 21 -4.67 -9.53 0.52
N ARG A 22 -5.56 -9.23 -0.43
CA ARG A 22 -5.98 -10.15 -1.49
C ARG A 22 -5.31 -9.88 -2.84
N LEU A 23 -4.53 -8.81 -2.95
CA LEU A 23 -3.89 -8.46 -4.21
C LEU A 23 -2.72 -9.39 -4.50
N SER A 24 -2.80 -10.10 -5.63
CA SER A 24 -1.61 -10.68 -6.25
C SER A 24 -0.72 -9.57 -6.82
N PHE A 25 0.57 -9.87 -7.02
CA PHE A 25 1.52 -8.96 -7.67
C PHE A 25 0.98 -8.40 -9.00
N ILE A 26 0.35 -9.24 -9.83
CA ILE A 26 -0.20 -8.82 -11.13
C ILE A 26 -1.39 -7.86 -10.96
N GLN A 27 -2.24 -8.08 -9.97
CA GLN A 27 -3.36 -7.17 -9.68
C GLN A 27 -2.85 -5.84 -9.13
N ALA A 28 -1.91 -5.86 -8.19
CA ALA A 28 -1.28 -4.66 -7.65
C ALA A 28 -0.57 -3.86 -8.76
N ALA A 29 0.21 -4.52 -9.63
CA ALA A 29 0.87 -3.87 -10.74
C ALA A 29 -0.11 -3.21 -11.72
N LYS A 30 -1.29 -3.82 -11.97
CA LYS A 30 -2.33 -3.20 -12.82
C LYS A 30 -2.93 -1.94 -12.20
N LEU A 31 -3.12 -1.92 -10.88
CA LEU A 31 -3.63 -0.74 -10.16
C LEU A 31 -2.65 0.44 -10.22
N LEU A 32 -1.36 0.16 -10.26
CA LEU A 32 -0.30 1.17 -10.37
C LEU A 32 -0.03 1.64 -11.81
N GLY A 33 -0.73 1.09 -12.80
CA GLY A 33 -0.60 1.49 -14.21
C GLY A 33 0.61 0.87 -14.93
N PRO A 34 1.03 1.44 -16.08
CA PRO A 34 2.05 0.85 -16.95
C PRO A 34 3.39 0.55 -16.26
N GLU A 35 3.81 1.42 -15.34
CA GLU A 35 5.06 1.27 -14.58
C GLU A 35 4.91 0.44 -13.30
N GLY A 36 3.73 -0.10 -13.02
CA GLY A 36 3.42 -0.74 -11.75
C GLY A 36 4.35 -1.87 -11.36
N ARG A 37 4.76 -2.71 -12.32
CA ARG A 37 5.73 -3.78 -12.07
C ARG A 37 7.08 -3.23 -11.64
N ARG A 38 7.55 -2.18 -12.32
CA ARG A 38 8.82 -1.52 -12.00
C ARG A 38 8.74 -0.87 -10.62
N LEU A 39 7.65 -0.16 -10.32
CA LEU A 39 7.44 0.50 -9.03
C LEU A 39 7.42 -0.48 -7.85
N ILE A 40 6.73 -1.62 -7.96
CA ILE A 40 6.73 -2.64 -6.88
C ILE A 40 8.13 -3.25 -6.72
N THR A 41 8.83 -3.49 -7.82
CA THR A 41 10.18 -4.08 -7.79
C THR A 41 11.21 -3.11 -7.20
N GLU A 42 11.18 -1.83 -7.59
CA GLU A 42 12.04 -0.80 -7.02
C GLU A 42 11.68 -0.52 -5.56
N GLY A 43 10.39 -0.47 -5.23
CA GLY A 43 9.89 -0.31 -3.86
C GLY A 43 10.37 -1.42 -2.93
N GLY A 44 10.37 -2.68 -3.40
CA GLY A 44 10.85 -3.83 -2.63
C GLY A 44 12.35 -3.82 -2.30
N LYS A 45 13.13 -2.90 -2.88
CA LYS A 45 14.54 -2.69 -2.51
C LYS A 45 14.71 -1.84 -1.25
N HIS A 46 13.66 -1.13 -0.84
CA HIS A 46 13.64 -0.34 0.37
C HIS A 46 13.09 -1.19 1.51
N GLU A 47 13.90 -1.36 2.56
CA GLU A 47 13.44 -2.00 3.78
C GLU A 47 12.51 -1.04 4.52
N ILE A 48 11.34 -1.53 4.89
CA ILE A 48 10.36 -0.82 5.70
C ILE A 48 10.27 -1.56 7.01
N ASP A 49 10.58 -0.87 8.11
CA ASP A 49 10.26 -1.40 9.44
C ASP A 49 8.77 -1.21 9.71
N VAL A 50 7.98 -2.23 9.41
CA VAL A 50 6.52 -2.20 9.57
C VAL A 50 6.11 -1.90 11.02
N ALA A 51 6.92 -2.25 12.01
CA ALA A 51 6.55 -2.03 13.41
C ALA A 51 6.67 -0.56 13.84
N THR A 52 7.52 0.21 13.18
CA THR A 52 7.84 1.59 13.58
C THR A 52 7.47 2.64 12.55
N GLN A 53 7.47 2.29 11.26
CA GLN A 53 7.24 3.22 10.14
C GLN A 53 5.86 3.10 9.52
N VAL A 54 5.09 2.05 9.84
CA VAL A 54 3.78 1.81 9.22
C VAL A 54 2.68 1.92 10.26
N ASP A 55 1.74 2.83 9.98
CA ASP A 55 0.44 2.84 10.63
C ASP A 55 -0.59 2.34 9.61
N PHE A 56 -1.16 1.17 9.88
CA PHE A 56 -2.10 0.50 8.98
C PHE A 56 -3.30 -0.06 9.72
N ASP A 57 -4.47 0.44 9.38
CA ASP A 57 -5.75 -0.01 9.91
C ASP A 57 -6.73 -0.39 8.78
N ARG A 58 -8.01 -0.53 9.12
CA ARG A 58 -9.06 -0.94 8.18
C ARG A 58 -9.36 0.12 7.11
N GLU A 59 -9.04 1.37 7.35
CA GLU A 59 -9.45 2.50 6.52
C GLU A 59 -8.26 3.28 5.96
N ARG A 60 -7.11 3.22 6.63
CA ARG A 60 -5.93 4.03 6.31
C ARG A 60 -4.64 3.22 6.32
N PHE A 61 -3.77 3.56 5.38
CA PHE A 61 -2.36 3.19 5.37
C PHE A 61 -1.52 4.49 5.40
N ARG A 62 -0.57 4.57 6.32
CA ARG A 62 0.42 5.64 6.43
C ARG A 62 1.80 5.00 6.58
N LEU A 63 2.72 5.45 5.74
CA LEU A 63 4.13 5.09 5.80
C LEU A 63 4.92 6.35 6.12
N GLU A 64 5.67 6.31 7.21
CA GLU A 64 6.64 7.34 7.57
C GLU A 64 7.99 6.95 6.96
N VAL A 65 8.42 7.74 5.99
CA VAL A 65 9.75 7.61 5.38
C VAL A 65 10.64 8.66 6.02
N ASP A 66 11.69 8.22 6.72
CA ASP A 66 12.71 9.11 7.26
C ASP A 66 13.39 9.86 6.11
N SER A 67 12.99 11.12 5.94
CA SER A 67 13.54 12.17 5.08
C SER A 67 14.29 11.72 3.81
N ALA A 68 13.58 11.88 2.69
CA ALA A 68 14.06 11.98 1.33
C ALA A 68 15.54 12.35 1.12
N ILE A 69 16.38 11.35 0.84
CA ILE A 69 17.54 11.55 -0.05
C ILE A 69 17.16 11.00 -1.41
N GLY A 70 16.42 11.84 -2.13
CA GLY A 70 16.00 11.58 -3.50
C GLY A 70 15.53 12.88 -4.09
N LEU A 71 16.47 13.80 -4.35
CA LEU A 71 16.28 14.91 -5.27
C LEU A 71 15.92 14.33 -6.64
N TYR A 72 14.65 13.96 -6.86
CA TYR A 72 14.09 13.91 -8.19
C TYR A 72 14.04 15.36 -8.67
N PRO A 73 14.75 15.73 -9.76
CA PRO A 73 14.86 17.12 -10.22
C PRO A 73 13.54 17.68 -10.81
N GLY A 74 12.38 17.21 -10.38
CA GLY A 74 11.07 17.62 -10.89
C GLY A 74 9.93 17.68 -9.87
N PHE A 75 10.15 17.39 -8.59
CA PHE A 75 9.10 17.62 -7.58
C PHE A 75 9.13 19.09 -7.12
N PRO A 76 8.09 19.91 -7.40
CA PRO A 76 8.05 21.28 -6.95
C PRO A 76 8.05 21.29 -5.41
N LYS A 77 8.95 22.08 -4.83
CA LYS A 77 8.95 22.40 -3.40
C LYS A 77 7.72 23.26 -3.08
N GLY A 78 6.55 22.62 -3.03
CA GLY A 78 5.35 23.19 -2.45
C GLY A 78 5.52 23.23 -0.94
N ASN A 79 5.23 24.39 -0.35
CA ASN A 79 5.35 24.64 1.07
C ASN A 79 4.21 23.90 1.81
N TRP A 80 4.42 22.65 2.19
CA TRP A 80 3.45 21.89 2.98
C TRP A 80 3.49 22.39 4.43
N HIS A 81 2.51 23.22 4.79
CA HIS A 81 2.19 23.57 6.18
C HIS A 81 0.91 22.85 6.58
N GLY A 82 0.93 22.18 7.74
CA GLY A 82 -0.26 21.71 8.47
C GLY A 82 -0.63 20.26 8.22
#